data_AF-A0A3P7J0R3-F1
#
_entry.id   AF-A0A3P7J0R3-F1
#
_cell.length_a   1.000
_cell.length_b   1.000
_cell.length_c   1.000
_cell.angle_alpha   90.00
_cell.angle_beta   90.00
_cell.angle_gamma   90.00
#
_symmetry.space_group_name_H-M   'P 1'
#
loop_
_entity.id
_entity.type
_entity.pdbx_description
1 polymer ?
#
loop_
_entity_poly.entity_id
_entity_poly.type
_entity_poly.pdbx_seq_one_letter_code
_entity_poly.pdbx_strand_id
1 'polypeptide(L)' 'MLKAINDIRSKVAKGAGENYRGFLPQGSNIYKLEYDCDMEKELQKEVDTLTGAITLDKKYAQNFAK' A
#
# COMPACT_ATOMS: atom_id res chain seq x y z
N MET A 1 -0.57 -9.35 3.34
CA MET A 1 -0.25 -7.97 2.90
C MET A 1 -0.76 -6.88 3.86
N LEU A 2 -2.05 -6.86 4.22
CA LEU A 2 -2.65 -5.79 5.03
C LEU A 2 -1.91 -5.47 6.36
N LYS A 3 -1.57 -6.50 7.15
CA LYS A 3 -0.87 -6.31 8.43
C LYS A 3 0.46 -5.59 8.24
N ALA A 4 1.27 -6.03 7.29
CA ALA A 4 2.59 -5.45 7.03
C ALA A 4 2.49 -3.97 6.63
N ILE A 5 1.53 -3.60 5.78
CA ILE A 5 1.32 -2.20 5.38
C ILE A 5 0.87 -1.37 6.59
N ASN A 6 -0.06 -1.88 7.40
CA ASN A 6 -0.52 -1.17 8.59
C ASN A 6 0.57 -1.05 9.67
N ASP A 7 1.47 -2.02 9.79
CA ASP A 7 2.64 -1.93 10.67
C ASP A 7 3.59 -0.81 10.22
N ILE A 8 3.83 -0.67 8.92
CA ILE A 8 4.61 0.45 8.36
C ILE A 8 3.90 1.79 8.63
N ARG A 9 2.60 1.89 8.32
CA ARG A 9 1.81 3.10 8.56
C ARG A 9 1.84 3.52 10.03
N SER A 10 1.76 2.57 10.94
CA SER A 10 1.86 2.79 12.39
C SER A 10 3.24 3.33 12.80
N LYS A 11 4.33 2.80 12.23
CA LYS A 11 5.69 3.33 12.47
C LYS A 11 5.82 4.77 12.01
N VAL A 12 5.32 5.10 10.81
CA VAL A 12 5.34 6.48 10.29
C VAL A 12 4.48 7.42 11.14
N ALA A 13 3.29 6.97 11.57
CA ALA A 13 2.39 7.77 12.42
C ALA A 13 3.00 8.11 13.79
N LYS A 14 3.99 7.33 14.24
CA LYS A 14 4.74 7.55 15.50
C LYS A 14 6.09 8.25 15.29
N GLY A 15 6.45 8.59 14.06
CA GLY A 15 7.77 9.14 13.74
C GLY A 15 8.92 8.14 13.97
N ALA A 16 8.63 6.83 13.89
CA ALA A 16 9.57 5.74 14.12
C ALA A 16 9.88 4.96 12.83
N GLY A 17 9.44 5.46 11.68
CA GLY A 17 9.80 4.88 10.38
C GLY A 17 11.24 5.27 10.02
N GLU A 18 12.11 4.31 9.72
CA GLU A 18 13.49 4.58 9.36
C GLU A 18 13.59 5.33 8.01
N ASN A 19 14.60 6.17 7.90
CA ASN A 19 14.96 6.95 6.73
C ASN A 19 16.50 7.01 6.62
N TYR A 20 17.04 7.27 5.44
CA TYR A 20 18.50 7.33 5.24
C TYR A 20 19.20 8.45 6.05
N ARG A 21 18.44 9.40 6.62
CA ARG A 21 18.94 10.47 7.51
C ARG A 21 18.41 10.38 8.96
N GLY A 22 17.93 9.22 9.40
CA GLY A 22 17.36 9.04 10.74
C GLY A 22 15.94 8.48 10.68
N PHE A 23 14.96 9.16 11.26
CA PHE A 23 13.56 8.74 11.23
C PHE A 23 12.69 9.71 10.43
N LEU A 24 11.62 9.19 9.83
CA LEU A 24 10.55 9.98 9.25
C LEU A 24 9.85 10.78 10.36
N PRO A 25 9.40 12.02 10.07
CA PRO A 25 8.65 12.80 11.04
C PRO A 25 7.32 12.12 11.40
N GLN A 26 6.78 12.46 12.57
CA GLN A 26 5.48 11.97 13.00
C GLN A 26 4.39 12.47 12.03
N GLY A 27 3.61 11.54 11.47
CA GLY A 27 2.46 11.88 10.63
C GLY A 27 1.16 12.00 11.42
N SER A 28 0.43 13.09 11.24
CA SER A 28 -0.97 13.19 11.67
C SER A 28 -1.91 12.58 10.62
N ASN A 29 -3.09 12.13 11.05
CA ASN A 29 -4.15 11.60 10.17
C ASN A 29 -3.71 10.42 9.27
N ILE A 30 -2.85 9.52 9.78
CA ILE A 30 -2.52 8.28 9.10
C ILE A 30 -3.56 7.19 9.46
N TYR A 31 -4.52 6.99 8.56
CA TYR A 31 -5.61 6.03 8.76
C TYR A 31 -5.14 4.58 8.63
N LYS A 32 -5.71 3.68 9.42
CA LYS A 32 -5.53 2.24 9.26
C LYS A 32 -6.23 1.78 7.98
N LEU A 33 -5.58 0.95 7.18
CA LEU A 33 -6.21 0.32 6.03
C LEU A 33 -7.05 -0.88 6.47
N GLU A 34 -8.13 -1.11 5.74
CA GLU A 34 -8.96 -2.30 5.84
C GLU A 34 -8.84 -3.13 4.57
N TYR A 35 -9.16 -4.42 4.69
CA TYR A 35 -9.17 -5.31 3.54
C TYR A 35 -10.44 -5.10 2.74
N ASP A 36 -10.32 -4.99 1.42
CA ASP A 36 -11.46 -4.91 0.51
C ASP A 36 -11.38 -6.08 -0.49
N CYS A 37 -12.30 -7.02 -0.34
CA CYS A 37 -12.38 -8.21 -1.19
C CYS A 37 -12.75 -7.89 -2.64
N ASP A 38 -13.47 -6.80 -2.89
CA ASP A 38 -13.87 -6.42 -4.24
C ASP A 38 -12.71 -5.79 -5.00
N MET A 39 -11.88 -4.98 -4.31
CA MET A 39 -10.60 -4.54 -4.87
C MET A 39 -9.66 -5.71 -5.17
N GLU A 40 -9.57 -6.72 -4.30
CA GLU A 40 -8.77 -7.93 -4.56
C GLU A 40 -9.22 -8.64 -5.84
N LYS A 41 -10.53 -8.89 -5.99
CA LYS A 41 -11.07 -9.56 -7.17
C LYS A 41 -10.82 -8.77 -8.45
N GLU A 42 -10.94 -7.44 -8.39
CA GLU A 42 -10.65 -6.57 -9.52
C GLU A 42 -9.17 -6.65 -9.90
N LEU A 43 -8.27 -6.58 -8.92
CA LEU A 43 -6.83 -6.71 -9.13
C LEU A 43 -6.45 -8.10 -9.67
N GLN A 44 -7.06 -9.18 -9.17
CA GLN A 44 -6.75 -10.54 -9.59
C GLN A 44 -7.03 -10.74 -11.09
N LYS A 45 -8.14 -10.21 -11.61
CA LYS A 45 -8.46 -10.25 -13.05
C LYS A 45 -7.36 -9.61 -13.89
N GLU A 46 -6.82 -8.48 -13.44
CA GLU A 46 -5.74 -7.79 -14.13
C GLU A 46 -4.43 -8.58 -14.06
N VAL A 47 -4.09 -9.14 -12.89
CA VAL A 47 -2.89 -9.98 -12.72
C VAL A 47 -2.95 -11.23 -13.61
N ASP A 48 -4.12 -11.86 -13.73
CA ASP A 48 -4.34 -13.06 -14.54
C ASP A 48 -4.11 -12.81 -16.04
N THR A 49 -4.20 -11.56 -16.51
CA THR A 49 -3.93 -11.20 -17.91
C THR A 49 -2.45 -11.20 -18.28
N LEU A 50 -1.54 -11.25 -17.29
CA LEU A 50 -0.08 -11.29 -17.46
C LEU A 50 0.50 -10.17 -18.33
N THR A 51 -0.17 -9.01 -18.38
CA THR A 51 0.28 -7.86 -19.18
C THR A 51 1.57 -7.22 -18.65
N GLY A 52 1.91 -7.45 -17.37
CA GLY A 52 3.02 -6.80 -16.69
C GLY A 52 2.86 -5.28 -16.57
N ALA A 53 1.64 -4.78 -16.78
CA ALA A 53 1.29 -3.35 -16.77
C ALA A 53 0.32 -3.03 -15.64
N ILE A 54 0.35 -1.76 -15.23
CA ILE A 54 -0.64 -1.16 -14.32
C ILE A 54 -1.85 -0.74 -15.16
N THR A 55 -3.05 -1.24 -14.84
CA THR A 55 -4.26 -1.08 -15.67
C THR A 55 -5.45 -0.45 -14.95
N LEU A 56 -5.42 -0.38 -13.61
CA LEU A 56 -6.45 0.25 -12.78
C LEU A 56 -6.08 1.67 -12.35
N ASP A 57 -5.04 2.27 -12.95
CA ASP A 57 -4.47 3.58 -12.60
C ASP A 57 -5.47 4.74 -12.62
N LYS A 58 -6.54 4.62 -13.41
CA LYS A 58 -7.64 5.60 -13.44
C LYS A 58 -8.56 5.55 -12.22
N LYS A 59 -8.55 4.45 -11.47
CA LYS A 59 -9.45 4.19 -10.33
C LYS A 59 -8.70 4.03 -9.02
N TYR A 60 -7.58 3.31 -9.03
CA TYR A 60 -6.77 3.01 -7.86
C TYR A 60 -5.29 3.24 -8.14
N ALA A 61 -4.56 3.78 -7.16
CA ALA A 61 -3.11 3.69 -7.18
C ALA A 61 -2.70 2.22 -7.01
N GLN A 62 -1.71 1.76 -7.80
CA GLN A 62 -1.24 0.37 -7.74
C GLN A 62 0.27 0.32 -7.51
N ASN A 63 0.69 -0.63 -6.68
CA ASN A 63 2.09 -1.02 -6.55
C ASN A 63 2.25 -2.43 -7.12
N PHE A 64 3.29 -2.65 -7.92
CA PHE A 64 3.66 -3.95 -8.46
C PHE A 64 5.01 -4.38 -7.87
N ALA A 65 5.10 -5.63 -7.41
CA ALA A 65 6.33 -6.25 -6.95
C ALA A 65 6.69 -7.39 -7.91
N LYS A 66 7.94 -7.41 -8.36
CA LYS A 66 8.49 -8.45 -9.24
C LYS A 66 9.23 -9.50 -8.42
#